data_AF-A0A6L9ZTW6-F1
#
_entry.id   AF-A0A6L9ZTW6-F1
#
_cell.length_a   1.000
_cell.length_b   1.000
_cell.length_c   1.000
_cell.angle_alpha   90.00
_cell.angle_beta   90.00
_cell.angle_gamma   90.00
#
_symmetry.space_group_name_H-M   'P 1'
#
loop_
_entity.id
_entity.type
_entity.pdbx_description
1 polymer ?
#
loop_
_entity_poly.entity_id
_entity_poly.type
_entity_poly.pdbx_seq_one_letter_code
_entity_poly.pdbx_strand_id
1 'polypeptide(L)'
;MKPNFFALLIVSTVTTMAACTNLQSTPMVEAASCENPVTENDVLAAQQSWGEAIVAIGKAENPEAEAQSTLDRLYAYDLGTVLFKPTLASNEPFRGTEKEALSYFVGGTISEDK
;
A
#
# COMPACT_ATOMS: atom_id res chain seq x y z
N MET A 1 -40.62 28.06 -62.81
CA MET A 1 -40.23 29.20 -61.94
C MET A 1 -39.04 28.76 -61.09
N LYS A 2 -37.95 29.53 -61.17
CA LYS A 2 -36.70 29.53 -60.37
C LYS A 2 -36.45 31.02 -60.06
N PRO A 3 -35.87 31.42 -58.91
CA PRO A 3 -34.41 31.33 -58.68
C PRO A 3 -34.03 30.96 -57.22
N ASN A 4 -32.88 30.36 -56.90
CA ASN A 4 -31.46 30.82 -56.95
C ASN A 4 -31.14 32.02 -56.04
N PHE A 5 -30.14 31.87 -55.14
CA PHE A 5 -28.99 32.76 -54.83
C PHE A 5 -28.37 32.32 -53.47
N PHE A 6 -27.19 31.66 -53.41
CA PHE A 6 -25.81 32.18 -53.39
C PHE A 6 -25.42 33.10 -52.19
N ALA A 7 -24.23 32.81 -51.65
CA ALA A 7 -23.25 33.67 -50.95
C ALA A 7 -23.22 33.75 -49.40
N LEU A 8 -22.26 32.99 -48.85
CA LEU A 8 -21.22 33.34 -47.88
C LEU A 8 -21.12 34.82 -47.41
N LEU A 9 -21.19 35.06 -46.08
CA LEU A 9 -20.33 36.04 -45.37
C LEU A 9 -20.43 35.95 -43.83
N ILE A 10 -19.39 35.36 -43.24
CA ILE A 10 -18.67 35.69 -41.99
C ILE A 10 -19.33 36.71 -41.02
N VAL A 11 -19.59 36.28 -39.78
CA VAL A 11 -19.42 37.14 -38.59
C VAL A 11 -18.70 36.34 -37.51
N SER A 12 -17.53 36.85 -37.16
CA SER A 12 -16.65 36.41 -36.08
C SER A 12 -17.24 36.79 -34.73
N THR A 13 -17.30 35.85 -33.79
CA THR A 13 -17.22 36.19 -32.35
C THR A 13 -16.35 35.16 -31.65
N VAL A 14 -15.08 35.53 -31.46
CA VAL A 14 -14.18 34.91 -30.49
C VAL A 14 -14.85 35.03 -29.12
N THR A 15 -15.39 33.93 -28.60
CA THR A 15 -15.88 33.88 -27.22
C THR A 15 -14.71 33.47 -26.34
N THR A 16 -14.05 34.44 -25.73
CA THR A 16 -13.14 34.24 -24.62
C THR A 16 -13.92 33.67 -23.44
N MET A 17 -13.74 32.38 -23.12
CA MET A 17 -14.13 31.88 -21.80
C MET A 17 -13.03 32.22 -20.81
N ALA A 18 -13.23 33.35 -20.11
CA ALA A 18 -12.65 33.54 -18.79
C ALA A 18 -13.33 32.55 -17.83
N ALA A 19 -12.72 31.38 -17.64
CA ALA A 19 -13.07 30.50 -16.53
C ALA A 19 -12.17 30.83 -15.33
N CYS A 20 -12.48 31.92 -14.64
CA CYS A 20 -12.14 32.07 -13.24
C CYS A 20 -13.08 31.14 -12.45
N THR A 21 -12.67 29.90 -12.19
CA THR A 21 -13.37 29.03 -11.25
C THR A 21 -12.53 28.84 -10.01
N ASN A 22 -12.90 29.61 -8.98
CA ASN A 22 -12.73 29.42 -7.54
C ASN A 22 -11.63 28.44 -7.07
N LEU A 23 -10.62 28.98 -6.38
CA LEU A 23 -9.95 28.23 -5.30
C LEU A 23 -10.98 27.99 -4.19
N GLN A 24 -11.67 26.85 -4.24
CA GLN A 24 -12.27 26.29 -3.05
C GLN A 24 -11.14 25.63 -2.27
N SER A 25 -10.79 26.23 -1.13
CA SER A 25 -9.93 25.64 -0.12
C SER A 25 -10.48 24.24 0.21
N THR A 26 -9.75 23.20 -0.19
CA THR A 26 -10.03 21.85 0.29
C THR A 26 -9.91 21.86 1.81
N PRO A 27 -10.86 21.28 2.56
CA PRO A 27 -10.67 21.12 3.99
C PRO A 27 -9.42 20.27 4.19
N MET A 28 -8.40 20.86 4.83
CA MET A 28 -7.29 20.09 5.36
C MET A 28 -7.87 19.13 6.39
N VAL A 29 -7.79 17.83 6.09
CA VAL A 29 -8.09 16.79 7.07
C VAL A 29 -7.02 16.92 8.14
N GLU A 30 -7.38 17.51 9.28
CA GLU A 30 -6.54 17.55 10.47
C GLU A 30 -6.22 16.09 10.84
N ALA A 31 -4.94 15.72 10.80
CA ALA A 31 -4.52 14.37 11.14
C ALA A 31 -4.94 14.07 12.59
N ALA A 32 -5.70 13.00 12.78
CA ALA A 32 -6.12 12.56 14.11
C ALA A 32 -4.88 12.42 15.01
N SER A 33 -4.91 13.03 16.20
CA SER A 33 -3.82 12.90 17.16
C SER A 33 -3.70 11.43 17.57
N CYS A 34 -2.54 10.82 17.32
CA CYS A 34 -2.24 9.49 17.82
C CYS A 34 -2.14 9.55 19.35
N GLU A 35 -3.12 8.98 20.05
CA GLU A 35 -2.95 8.68 21.47
C GLU A 35 -1.87 7.59 21.57
N ASN A 36 -0.71 7.96 22.14
CA ASN A 36 0.53 7.17 22.22
C ASN A 36 1.32 7.14 20.90
N PRO A 37 2.15 8.18 20.63
CA PRO A 37 3.04 8.16 19.48
C PRO A 37 4.10 7.05 19.63
N VAL A 38 4.45 6.41 18.51
CA VAL A 38 5.55 5.46 18.45
C VAL A 38 6.86 6.16 18.85
N THR A 39 7.57 5.59 19.79
CA THR A 39 8.86 6.09 20.30
C THR A 39 10.04 5.39 19.64
N GLU A 40 11.24 5.95 19.79
CA GLU A 40 12.48 5.29 19.36
C GLU A 40 12.66 3.92 20.03
N ASN A 41 12.32 3.82 21.33
CA ASN A 41 12.40 2.56 22.06
C ASN A 41 11.46 1.49 21.49
N ASP A 42 10.26 1.88 21.03
CA ASP A 42 9.33 0.94 20.41
C ASP A 42 9.90 0.39 19.10
N VAL A 43 10.54 1.25 18.29
CA VAL A 43 11.21 0.83 17.05
C VAL A 43 12.36 -0.13 17.34
N LEU A 44 13.21 0.18 18.32
CA LEU A 44 14.33 -0.67 18.72
C LEU A 44 13.84 -2.03 19.25
N ALA A 45 12.79 -2.03 20.08
CA ALA A 45 12.20 -3.25 20.61
C ALA A 45 11.59 -4.13 19.49
N ALA A 46 10.92 -3.50 18.51
CA ALA A 46 10.36 -4.21 17.35
C ALA A 46 11.47 -4.81 16.47
N GLN A 47 12.54 -4.06 16.19
CA GLN A 47 13.69 -4.54 15.42
C GLN A 47 14.39 -5.71 16.09
N GLN A 48 14.63 -5.62 17.41
CA GLN A 48 15.22 -6.70 18.19
C GLN A 48 14.32 -7.94 18.18
N SER A 49 13.03 -7.77 18.47
CA SER A 49 12.05 -8.87 18.46
C SER A 49 11.95 -9.57 17.11
N TRP A 50 12.05 -8.81 16.02
CA TRP A 50 12.06 -9.35 14.66
C TRP A 50 13.33 -10.15 14.39
N GLY A 51 14.51 -9.58 14.69
CA GLY A 51 15.80 -10.26 14.49
C GLY A 51 15.92 -11.56 15.30
N GLU A 52 15.47 -11.54 16.56
CA GLU A 52 15.42 -12.72 17.41
C GLU A 52 14.48 -13.79 16.85
N ALA A 53 13.33 -13.41 16.29
CA ALA A 53 12.39 -14.33 15.67
C ALA A 53 12.99 -15.02 14.43
N ILE A 54 13.71 -14.28 13.56
CA ILE A 54 14.40 -14.87 12.41
C ILE A 54 15.42 -15.93 12.86
N VAL A 55 16.20 -15.64 13.91
CA VAL A 55 17.17 -16.58 14.47
C VAL A 55 16.48 -17.79 15.10
N ALA A 56 15.34 -17.59 15.76
CA ALA A 56 14.55 -18.67 16.37
C ALA A 56 13.98 -19.62 15.30
N ILE A 57 13.37 -19.09 14.24
CA ILE A 57 12.86 -19.86 13.09
C ILE A 57 13.98 -20.72 12.50
N GLY A 58 15.18 -20.15 12.29
CA GLY A 58 16.32 -20.87 11.73
C GLY A 58 16.92 -21.96 12.65
N LYS A 59 16.59 -21.96 13.95
CA LYS A 59 17.06 -22.95 14.94
C LYS A 59 15.97 -23.96 15.35
N ALA A 60 14.72 -23.68 15.03
CA ALA A 60 13.59 -24.49 15.48
C ALA A 60 13.62 -25.89 14.86
N GLU A 61 13.22 -26.89 15.66
CA GLU A 61 12.97 -28.25 15.14
C GLU A 61 11.77 -28.27 14.18
N ASN A 62 10.80 -27.37 14.41
CA ASN A 62 9.67 -27.12 13.53
C ASN A 62 9.64 -25.64 13.11
N PRO A 63 10.36 -25.27 12.04
CA PRO A 63 10.40 -23.88 11.56
C PRO A 63 9.05 -23.31 11.15
N GLU A 64 8.14 -24.14 10.65
CA GLU A 64 6.80 -23.71 10.23
C GLU A 64 5.96 -23.26 11.42
N ALA A 65 5.98 -24.03 12.51
CA ALA A 65 5.28 -23.64 13.74
C ALA A 65 5.88 -22.38 14.38
N GLU A 66 7.21 -22.26 14.40
CA GLU A 66 7.88 -21.06 14.93
C GLU A 66 7.61 -19.82 14.07
N ALA A 67 7.57 -19.97 12.75
CA ALA A 67 7.25 -18.90 11.81
C ALA A 67 5.78 -18.46 11.92
N GLN A 68 4.85 -19.41 12.09
CA GLN A 68 3.43 -19.09 12.35
C GLN A 68 3.28 -18.29 13.65
N SER A 69 3.87 -18.77 14.76
CA SER A 69 3.88 -18.04 16.04
C SER A 69 4.50 -16.64 15.93
N THR A 70 5.54 -16.49 15.10
CA THR A 70 6.16 -15.19 14.81
C THR A 70 5.19 -14.26 14.09
N LEU A 71 4.46 -14.76 13.09
CA LEU A 71 3.46 -13.99 12.36
C LEU A 71 2.32 -13.55 13.28
N ASP A 72 1.76 -14.48 14.06
CA ASP A 72 0.68 -14.21 15.03
C ASP A 72 1.06 -13.08 16.00
N ARG A 73 2.33 -13.02 16.41
CA ARG A 73 2.82 -12.07 17.42
C ARG A 73 3.23 -10.72 16.85
N LEU A 74 3.84 -10.69 15.67
CA LEU A 74 4.46 -9.47 15.13
C LEU A 74 3.63 -8.78 14.06
N TYR A 75 2.61 -9.45 13.51
CA TYR A 75 1.80 -8.93 12.42
C TYR A 75 0.31 -9.01 12.77
N ALA A 76 -0.35 -7.86 12.75
CA ALA A 76 -1.74 -7.73 13.18
C ALA A 76 -2.75 -8.07 12.06
N TYR A 77 -2.67 -9.28 11.51
CA TYR A 77 -3.60 -9.76 10.47
C TYR A 77 -5.05 -9.83 10.96
N ASP A 78 -5.27 -9.89 12.28
CA ASP A 78 -6.56 -9.84 12.96
C ASP A 78 -7.13 -8.41 13.08
N LEU A 79 -6.28 -7.39 13.07
CA LEU A 79 -6.69 -5.98 13.22
C LEU A 79 -6.91 -5.27 11.89
N GLY A 80 -6.28 -5.73 10.79
CA GLY A 80 -6.46 -5.12 9.49
C GLY A 80 -5.55 -5.65 8.39
N THR A 81 -5.52 -4.93 7.28
CA THR A 81 -4.69 -5.29 6.12
C THR A 81 -3.21 -5.12 6.44
N VAL A 82 -2.43 -6.19 6.26
CA VAL A 82 -0.97 -6.18 6.36
C VAL A 82 -0.38 -6.33 4.97
N LEU A 83 0.66 -5.55 4.67
CA LEU A 83 1.41 -5.60 3.41
C LEU A 83 2.81 -6.14 3.68
N PHE A 84 2.92 -7.45 3.92
CA PHE A 84 4.21 -8.06 4.15
C PHE A 84 5.01 -8.11 2.84
N LYS A 85 6.22 -7.55 2.83
CA LYS A 85 7.10 -7.54 1.66
C LYS A 85 8.31 -8.45 1.88
N PRO A 86 8.37 -9.63 1.22
CA PRO A 86 9.58 -10.43 1.18
C PRO A 86 10.79 -9.64 0.68
N THR A 87 11.98 -10.02 1.15
CA THR A 87 13.22 -9.29 0.84
C THR A 87 13.50 -9.25 -0.67
N LEU A 88 13.29 -10.38 -1.38
CA LEU A 88 13.66 -10.57 -2.78
C LEU A 88 12.48 -10.57 -3.77
N ALA A 89 11.23 -10.50 -3.30
CA ALA A 89 10.07 -10.56 -4.20
C ALA A 89 9.92 -9.27 -5.01
N SER A 90 9.67 -9.43 -6.32
CA SER A 90 9.64 -8.34 -7.29
C SER A 90 8.41 -8.36 -8.21
N ASN A 91 7.98 -9.55 -8.64
CA ASN A 91 6.83 -9.70 -9.54
C ASN A 91 5.52 -9.69 -8.73
N GLU A 92 5.52 -10.41 -7.61
CA GLU A 92 4.47 -10.42 -6.61
C GLU A 92 5.07 -9.88 -5.30
N PRO A 93 5.12 -8.55 -5.11
CA PRO A 93 5.92 -7.94 -4.04
C PRO A 93 5.29 -8.05 -2.64
N PHE A 94 3.98 -8.25 -2.54
CA PHE A 94 3.26 -8.25 -1.26
C PHE A 94 2.63 -9.61 -0.97
N ARG A 95 2.57 -9.96 0.31
CA ARG A 95 1.78 -11.06 0.88
C ARG A 95 0.69 -10.43 1.72
N GLY A 96 -0.56 -10.59 1.30
CA GLY A 96 -1.71 -9.93 1.91
C GLY A 96 -2.36 -10.75 3.02
N THR A 97 -2.05 -12.06 3.05
CA THR A 97 -2.52 -12.98 4.08
C THR A 97 -1.37 -13.56 4.87
N GLU A 98 -1.66 -13.96 6.11
CA GLU A 98 -0.69 -14.61 6.98
C GLU A 98 -0.11 -15.88 6.37
N LYS A 99 -0.94 -16.71 5.73
CA LYS A 99 -0.51 -17.92 5.03
C LYS A 99 0.46 -17.61 3.89
N GLU A 100 0.25 -16.53 3.15
CA GLU A 100 1.17 -16.08 2.11
C GLU A 100 2.48 -15.56 2.73
N ALA A 101 2.43 -14.85 3.86
CA ALA A 101 3.64 -14.42 4.55
C ALA A 101 4.44 -15.59 5.15
N LEU A 102 3.77 -16.65 5.60
CA LEU A 102 4.40 -17.87 6.08
C LEU A 102 5.26 -18.53 4.99
N SER A 103 4.81 -18.48 3.73
CA SER A 103 5.54 -19.01 2.57
C SER A 103 6.97 -18.45 2.48
N TYR A 104 7.18 -17.17 2.83
CA TYR A 104 8.50 -16.55 2.82
C TYR A 104 9.48 -17.16 3.84
N PHE A 105 9.00 -17.58 5.01
CA PHE A 105 9.87 -18.07 6.08
C PHE A 105 10.27 -19.54 5.90
N VAL A 106 9.43 -20.34 5.27
CA VAL A 106 9.61 -21.80 5.20
C VAL A 106 9.62 -22.38 3.77
N GLY A 107 9.68 -21.54 2.74
CA GLY A 107 9.79 -21.99 1.35
C GLY A 107 8.50 -22.62 0.83
N GLY A 108 7.40 -21.87 0.91
CA GLY A 108 6.05 -22.35 0.65
C GLY A 108 5.58 -22.33 -0.81
N THR A 109 4.33 -21.92 -1.01
CA THR A 109 3.57 -22.07 -2.26
C THR A 109 3.89 -21.04 -3.34
N ILE A 110 4.48 -19.90 -2.98
CA ILE A 110 4.74 -18.80 -3.92
C ILE A 110 6.14 -18.96 -4.51
N SER A 111 6.25 -18.83 -5.84
CA SER A 111 7.49 -19.13 -6.55
C SER A 111 8.66 -18.23 -6.19
N GLU A 112 8.41 -16.98 -5.79
CA GLU A 112 9.43 -16.01 -5.36
C GLU A 112 9.93 -16.22 -3.92
N ASP A 113 9.31 -17.13 -3.16
CA ASP A 113 9.62 -17.39 -1.74
C ASP A 113 10.50 -18.64 -1.53
N LYS A 114 10.99 -19.24 -2.62
CA LYS A 114 11.82 -20.46 -2.61
C LYS A 114 13.31 -20.18 -2.50
#